data_AF-A0A7C9AMA3-F1
#
_entry.id   AF-A0A7C9AMA3-F1
#
_cell.length_a   1.000
_cell.length_b   1.000
_cell.length_c   1.000
_cell.angle_alpha   90.00
_cell.angle_beta   90.00
_cell.angle_gamma   90.00
#
_symmetry.space_group_name_H-M   'P 1'
#
loop_
_entity.id
_entity.type
_entity.pdbx_description
1 polymer ?
#
loop_
_entity_poly.entity_id
_entity_poly.type
_entity_poly.pdbx_seq_one_letter_code
_entity_poly.pdbx_strand_id
1 'polypeptide(L)'
;VHGIGGDKSQPRFIHNESGRFECRFTSVTIGDSPAVMFKGMAGSTLGVWAAHGEGRAYFPDTGILHSVLGSDLAPLRYCDDDGKPTETYPFNLNGSPLGIAAICSPD
;
A
#
# COMPACT_ATOMS: atom_id res chain seq x y z
N VAL A 1 -10.01 15.05 -1.24
CA VAL A 1 -10.51 15.70 -2.48
C VAL A 1 -11.42 14.74 -3.22
N HIS A 2 -12.72 15.00 -3.30
CA HIS A 2 -13.60 14.31 -4.24
C HIS A 2 -13.55 15.09 -5.55
N GLY A 3 -13.00 14.51 -6.61
CA GLY A 3 -13.20 15.07 -7.95
C GLY A 3 -14.70 15.06 -8.27
N ILE A 4 -15.19 16.08 -8.98
CA ILE A 4 -16.59 16.10 -9.41
C ILE A 4 -16.84 14.88 -10.30
N GLY A 5 -17.80 14.03 -9.89
CA GLY A 5 -18.13 12.78 -10.60
C GLY A 5 -17.28 11.56 -10.22
N GLY A 6 -16.35 11.69 -9.26
CA GLY A 6 -15.55 10.55 -8.79
C GLY A 6 -16.39 9.54 -7.99
N ASP A 7 -16.18 8.25 -8.26
CA ASP A 7 -16.80 7.17 -7.49
C ASP A 7 -16.33 7.23 -6.04
N LYS A 8 -17.29 7.40 -5.11
CA LYS A 8 -17.00 7.52 -3.68
C LYS A 8 -16.47 6.24 -3.08
N SER A 9 -16.73 5.09 -3.70
CA SER A 9 -16.24 3.78 -3.28
C SER A 9 -14.78 3.55 -3.69
N GLN A 10 -14.28 4.27 -4.69
CA GLN A 10 -12.96 4.04 -5.26
C GLN A 10 -11.83 4.18 -4.22
N PRO A 11 -10.86 3.24 -4.20
CA PRO A 11 -9.66 3.37 -3.41
C PRO A 11 -8.85 4.60 -3.84
N ARG A 12 -8.16 5.21 -2.88
CA ARG A 12 -7.33 6.40 -3.12
C ARG A 12 -6.23 6.53 -2.09
N PHE A 13 -5.24 7.33 -2.40
CA PHE A 13 -4.27 7.77 -1.42
C PHE A 13 -4.73 9.07 -0.76
N ILE A 14 -4.64 9.12 0.57
CA ILE A 14 -5.00 10.28 1.39
C ILE A 14 -3.82 10.67 2.27
N HIS A 15 -3.98 11.75 3.05
CA HIS A 15 -3.00 12.19 4.03
C HIS A 15 -2.53 11.03 4.90
N ASN A 16 -1.21 10.97 5.10
CA ASN A 16 -0.58 10.03 6.03
C ASN A 16 -1.25 10.17 7.40
N GLU A 17 -1.37 9.07 8.14
CA GLU A 17 -1.95 9.06 9.48
C GLU A 17 -1.19 9.98 10.46
N SER A 18 0.12 10.16 10.27
CA SER A 18 0.94 11.10 11.05
C SER A 18 0.59 12.56 10.82
N GLY A 19 -0.17 12.89 9.76
CA GLY A 19 -0.44 14.26 9.32
C GLY A 19 0.80 15.01 8.81
N ARG A 20 1.91 14.31 8.54
CA ARG A 20 3.19 14.89 8.12
C ARG A 20 3.66 14.32 6.78
N PHE A 21 4.51 15.10 6.10
CA PHE A 21 5.33 14.58 5.01
C PHE A 21 6.37 13.62 5.59
N GLU A 22 6.45 12.42 5.03
CA GLU A 22 7.40 11.40 5.45
C GLU A 22 8.43 11.19 4.32
N CYS A 23 9.71 11.41 4.64
CA CYS A 23 10.84 11.14 3.78
C CYS A 23 11.73 10.11 4.46
N ARG A 24 11.60 8.84 4.09
CA ARG A 24 12.22 7.71 4.81
C ARG A 24 12.70 6.64 3.86
N PHE A 25 13.81 6.01 4.22
CA PHE A 25 14.15 4.70 3.69
C PHE A 25 13.43 3.66 4.55
N THR A 26 12.56 2.86 3.95
CA THR A 26 11.74 1.85 4.63
C THR A 26 11.83 0.51 3.90
N SER A 27 11.29 -0.54 4.51
CA SER A 27 11.25 -1.89 3.93
C SER A 27 9.84 -2.22 3.42
N VAL A 28 9.80 -2.88 2.27
CA VAL A 28 8.59 -3.50 1.73
C VAL A 28 8.82 -4.96 1.42
N THR A 29 7.81 -5.80 1.65
CA THR A 29 7.77 -7.19 1.21
C THR A 29 6.85 -7.34 0.00
N ILE A 30 7.23 -8.22 -0.92
CA ILE A 30 6.57 -8.43 -2.20
C ILE A 30 5.79 -9.74 -2.16
N GLY A 31 4.46 -9.67 -2.30
CA GLY A 31 3.58 -10.81 -2.49
C GLY A 31 3.50 -11.24 -3.96
N ASP A 32 2.93 -12.43 -4.20
CA ASP A 32 2.55 -12.82 -5.56
C ASP A 32 1.40 -11.92 -6.05
N SER A 33 1.33 -11.66 -7.35
CA SER A 33 0.27 -10.82 -7.96
C SER A 33 0.30 -10.86 -9.49
N PRO A 34 -0.75 -10.36 -10.16
CA PRO A 34 -0.73 -10.10 -11.60
C PRO A 34 0.25 -9.00 -12.06
N ALA A 35 0.82 -8.22 -11.13
CA ALA A 35 1.67 -7.08 -11.49
C ALA A 35 2.95 -7.54 -12.22
N VAL A 36 2.99 -7.31 -13.53
CA VAL A 36 4.10 -7.71 -14.41
C VAL A 36 5.45 -7.20 -13.91
N MET A 37 5.49 -6.01 -13.31
CA MET A 37 6.70 -5.39 -12.77
C MET A 37 7.34 -6.17 -11.60
N PHE A 38 6.58 -7.00 -10.90
CA PHE A 38 7.07 -7.78 -9.74
C PHE A 38 7.24 -9.28 -10.04
N LYS A 39 7.17 -9.67 -11.32
CA LYS A 39 7.27 -11.08 -11.71
C LYS A 39 8.59 -11.71 -11.25
N GLY A 40 8.48 -12.82 -10.52
CA GLY A 40 9.64 -13.54 -9.97
C GLY A 40 10.23 -12.94 -8.69
N MET A 41 9.60 -11.92 -8.11
CA MET A 41 10.08 -11.25 -6.90
C MET A 41 9.28 -11.62 -5.63
N ALA A 42 8.20 -12.41 -5.76
CA ALA A 42 7.38 -12.83 -4.63
C ALA A 42 8.22 -13.49 -3.52
N GLY A 43 7.98 -13.09 -2.27
CA GLY A 43 8.75 -13.49 -1.09
C GLY A 43 10.01 -12.65 -0.82
N SER A 44 10.38 -11.72 -1.71
CA SER A 44 11.51 -10.82 -1.49
C SER A 44 11.12 -9.67 -0.55
N THR A 45 12.09 -9.20 0.23
CA THR A 45 11.99 -7.94 0.98
C THR A 45 13.05 -6.96 0.46
N LEU A 46 12.63 -5.73 0.17
CA LEU A 46 13.48 -4.69 -0.41
C LEU A 46 13.41 -3.41 0.41
N GLY A 47 14.54 -2.71 0.51
CA GLY A 47 14.58 -1.33 0.99
C GLY A 47 14.18 -0.36 -0.12
N VAL A 48 13.30 0.59 0.18
CA VAL A 48 12.78 1.60 -0.76
C VAL A 48 12.77 2.98 -0.12
N TRP A 49 13.02 4.00 -0.94
CA TRP A 49 12.82 5.40 -0.54
C TRP A 49 11.35 5.80 -0.73
N ALA A 50 10.74 6.32 0.32
CA ALA A 50 9.41 6.92 0.31
C ALA A 50 9.49 8.41 0.66
N ALA A 51 8.76 9.24 -0.09
CA ALA A 51 8.75 10.69 0.06
C ALA A 51 7.36 11.25 -0.28
N HIS A 52 6.41 11.24 0.68
CA HIS A 52 5.05 11.71 0.46
C HIS A 52 4.35 12.19 1.74
N GLY A 53 3.41 13.12 1.60
CA GLY A 53 2.45 13.51 2.65
C GLY A 53 1.07 12.87 2.50
N GLU A 54 0.78 12.32 1.32
CA GLU A 54 -0.51 11.72 0.96
C GLU A 54 -0.31 10.33 0.33
N GLY A 55 0.18 9.37 1.11
CA GLY A 55 0.41 8.00 0.64
C GLY A 55 -0.40 6.93 1.37
N ARG A 56 -1.29 7.30 2.29
CA ARG A 56 -2.12 6.33 3.02
C ARG A 56 -3.17 5.74 2.09
N ALA A 57 -3.12 4.45 1.84
CA ALA A 57 -4.15 3.74 1.10
C ALA A 57 -5.46 3.78 1.88
N TYR A 58 -6.52 4.29 1.26
CA TYR A 58 -7.83 4.41 1.86
C TYR A 58 -8.87 3.72 0.98
N PHE A 59 -9.60 2.79 1.59
CA PHE A 59 -10.67 2.03 0.98
C PHE A 59 -11.99 2.41 1.67
N PRO A 60 -12.79 3.31 1.06
CA PRO A 60 -14.08 3.72 1.62
C PRO A 60 -15.06 2.55 1.73
N ASP A 61 -14.97 1.61 0.78
CA ASP A 61 -15.78 0.40 0.71
C ASP A 61 -14.94 -0.82 1.07
N THR A 62 -15.33 -1.52 2.14
CA THR A 62 -14.65 -2.73 2.59
C THR A 62 -14.78 -3.88 1.59
N GLY A 63 -15.86 -3.95 0.82
CA GLY A 63 -16.04 -4.93 -0.26
C GLY A 63 -14.99 -4.78 -1.35
N ILE A 64 -14.61 -3.55 -1.69
CA ILE A 64 -13.52 -3.29 -2.63
C ILE A 64 -12.17 -3.71 -2.04
N LEU A 65 -11.91 -3.41 -0.76
CA LEU A 65 -10.71 -3.90 -0.08
C LEU A 65 -10.65 -5.44 -0.13
N HIS A 66 -11.74 -6.12 0.21
CA HIS A 66 -11.79 -7.58 0.13
C HIS A 66 -11.57 -8.11 -1.28
N SER A 67 -12.10 -7.46 -2.31
CA SER A 67 -11.87 -7.84 -3.72
C SER A 67 -10.39 -7.69 -4.11
N VAL A 68 -9.77 -6.57 -3.74
CA VAL A 68 -8.33 -6.31 -3.96
C VAL A 68 -7.46 -7.36 -3.26
N LEU A 69 -7.81 -7.73 -2.03
CA LEU A 69 -7.07 -8.75 -1.28
C LEU A 69 -7.30 -10.16 -1.83
N GLY A 70 -8.54 -10.53 -2.14
CA GLY A 70 -8.90 -11.86 -2.64
C GLY A 70 -8.43 -12.14 -4.07
N SER A 71 -8.03 -11.09 -4.80
CA SER A 71 -7.49 -11.17 -6.17
C SER A 71 -6.00 -10.81 -6.24
N ASP A 72 -5.32 -10.73 -5.09
CA ASP A 72 -3.87 -10.44 -4.97
C ASP A 72 -3.42 -9.15 -5.69
N LEU A 73 -4.28 -8.12 -5.69
CA LEU A 73 -4.05 -6.85 -6.40
C LEU A 73 -3.27 -5.83 -5.58
N ALA A 74 -2.65 -6.24 -4.48
CA ALA A 74 -1.89 -5.36 -3.61
C ALA A 74 -0.52 -5.96 -3.25
N PRO A 75 0.41 -5.99 -4.22
CA PRO A 75 1.65 -6.76 -4.15
C PRO A 75 2.67 -6.25 -3.15
N LEU A 76 2.68 -4.95 -2.84
CA LEU A 76 3.64 -4.37 -1.91
C LEU A 76 3.01 -4.11 -0.55
N ARG A 77 3.66 -4.62 0.49
CA ARG A 77 3.35 -4.32 1.89
C ARG A 77 4.55 -3.68 2.59
N TYR A 78 4.34 -2.59 3.33
CA TYR A 78 5.30 -2.15 4.34
C TYR A 78 5.51 -3.27 5.35
N CYS A 79 6.76 -3.52 5.73
CA CYS A 79 7.13 -4.56 6.68
C CYS A 79 8.07 -4.06 7.77
N ASP A 80 8.08 -4.79 8.88
CA ASP A 80 9.06 -4.60 9.96
C ASP A 80 10.44 -5.19 9.61
N ASP A 81 11.37 -5.13 10.56
CA ASP A 81 12.74 -5.63 10.38
C ASP A 81 12.82 -7.16 10.17
N ASP A 82 11.77 -7.92 10.54
CA ASP A 82 11.65 -9.35 10.25
C ASP A 82 11.08 -9.63 8.85
N GLY A 83 10.73 -8.58 8.09
CA GLY A 83 10.06 -8.72 6.79
C GLY A 83 8.56 -9.04 6.89
N LYS A 84 7.95 -8.91 8.08
CA LYS A 84 6.52 -9.18 8.28
C LYS A 84 5.70 -7.92 7.98
N PRO A 85 4.60 -8.01 7.20
CA PRO A 85 3.71 -6.89 6.95
C PRO A 85 3.25 -6.22 8.25
N THR A 86 3.22 -4.88 8.28
CA THR A 86 2.91 -4.14 9.50
C THR A 86 2.13 -2.84 9.24
N GLU A 87 1.37 -2.43 10.24
CA GLU A 87 0.73 -1.11 10.34
C GLU A 87 1.46 -0.19 11.32
N THR A 88 2.52 -0.68 11.95
CA THR A 88 3.24 0.03 13.01
C THR A 88 4.13 1.13 12.42
N TYR A 89 3.95 2.36 12.90
CA TYR A 89 4.87 3.45 12.64
C TYR A 89 6.21 3.23 13.39
N PRO A 90 7.38 3.48 12.78
CA PRO A 90 7.58 4.12 11.48
C PRO A 90 7.77 3.18 10.28
N PHE A 91 7.70 1.86 10.46
CA PHE A 91 7.87 0.88 9.38
C PHE A 91 6.81 1.08 8.27
N ASN A 92 5.55 1.17 8.69
CA ASN A 92 4.49 1.74 7.88
C ASN A 92 4.37 3.24 8.17
N LEU A 93 4.96 4.04 7.29
CA LEU A 93 5.09 5.49 7.49
C LEU A 93 3.79 6.26 7.27
N ASN A 94 2.76 5.67 6.66
CA ASN A 94 1.54 6.39 6.28
C ASN A 94 0.25 5.87 6.91
N GLY A 95 0.30 4.74 7.62
CA GLY A 95 -0.87 4.15 8.27
C GLY A 95 -1.82 3.44 7.28
N SER A 96 -1.31 3.01 6.13
CA SER A 96 -2.08 2.16 5.21
C SER A 96 -2.52 0.88 5.93
N PRO A 97 -3.79 0.45 5.82
CA PRO A 97 -4.25 -0.80 6.42
C PRO A 97 -3.46 -1.98 5.84
N LEU A 98 -3.23 -3.03 6.62
CA LEU A 98 -2.50 -4.25 6.22
C LEU A 98 -1.10 -3.98 5.63
N GLY A 99 -0.53 -2.79 5.84
CA GLY A 99 0.71 -2.37 5.21
C GLY A 99 0.60 -2.03 3.72
N ILE A 100 -0.58 -1.87 3.11
CA ILE A 100 -0.72 -1.66 1.65
C ILE A 100 0.15 -0.48 1.16
N ALA A 101 1.14 -0.76 0.32
CA ALA A 101 2.02 0.24 -0.28
C ALA A 101 1.81 0.41 -1.80
N ALA A 102 1.15 -0.55 -2.46
CA ALA A 102 0.80 -0.48 -3.88
C ALA A 102 -0.48 -1.27 -4.19
N ILE A 103 -1.13 -0.91 -5.28
CA ILE A 103 -2.21 -1.68 -5.92
C ILE A 103 -1.91 -1.84 -7.42
N CYS A 104 -2.42 -2.89 -8.04
CA CYS A 104 -2.34 -3.13 -9.49
C CYS A 104 -3.70 -3.47 -10.10
N SER A 105 -3.77 -3.42 -11.43
CA SER A 105 -4.90 -3.97 -12.19
C SER A 105 -4.87 -5.51 -12.16
N PRO A 106 -6.01 -6.16 -12.49
CA PRO A 106 -6.05 -7.60 -12.71
C PRO A 106 -5.22 -8.08 -13.92
N ASP A 107 -4.89 -7.17 -14.84
CA ASP A 107 -4.12 -7.38 -16.07
C ASP A 107 -2.83 -6.54 -16.15
#